data_AF-A0A3C1Z425-F1
#
_entry.id   AF-A0A3C1Z425-F1
#
_cell.length_a   1.000
_cell.length_b   1.000
_cell.length_c   1.000
_cell.angle_alpha   90.00
_cell.angle_beta   90.00
_cell.angle_gamma   90.00
#
_symmetry.space_group_name_H-M   'P 1'
#
loop_
_entity.id
_entity.type
_entity.pdbx_description
1 polymer ?
#
loop_
_entity_poly.entity_id
_entity_poly.type
_entity_poly.pdbx_seq_one_letter_code
_entity_poly.pdbx_strand_id
1 'polypeptide(L)'
;MKFSLGKDFFGRTYDRLSPSSDQSPKWYCEPCSMMKNLQRDFRDIRAEFDKLTKGQASALSEPEAKQRAQLRLREIAAIAGTQAAGSLLLNASDVTQLIEQFHARA
;
A
#
# COMPACT_ATOMS: atom_id res chain seq x y z
N MET A 1 1.71 16.91 -22.17
CA MET A 1 0.78 15.79 -21.94
C MET A 1 0.73 15.51 -20.44
N LYS A 2 -0.44 15.16 -19.88
CA LYS A 2 -0.57 14.76 -18.48
C LYS A 2 -0.76 13.23 -18.42
N PHE A 3 -0.11 12.56 -17.50
CA PHE A 3 -0.10 11.09 -17.36
C PHE A 3 -0.70 10.69 -16.02
N SER A 4 -1.38 9.54 -15.96
CA SER A 4 -1.65 8.92 -14.66
C SER A 4 -0.33 8.43 -14.07
N LEU A 5 -0.10 8.72 -12.78
CA LEU A 5 1.10 8.28 -12.04
C LEU A 5 1.11 6.78 -11.71
N GLY A 6 0.20 6.00 -12.30
CA GLY A 6 0.14 4.55 -12.15
C GLY A 6 -1.19 4.08 -11.57
N LYS A 7 -1.14 2.88 -10.99
CA LYS A 7 -2.30 2.21 -10.39
C LYS A 7 -2.10 2.03 -8.89
N ASP A 8 -3.19 1.90 -8.17
CA ASP A 8 -3.18 1.45 -6.78
C ASP A 8 -2.93 -0.06 -6.67
N PHE A 9 -2.83 -0.55 -5.44
CA PHE A 9 -2.62 -1.97 -5.16
C PHE A 9 -3.66 -2.90 -5.84
N PHE A 10 -4.88 -2.40 -6.06
CA PHE A 10 -5.99 -3.16 -6.67
C PHE A 10 -6.11 -2.94 -8.19
N GLY A 11 -5.18 -2.22 -8.80
CA GLY A 11 -5.15 -1.99 -10.25
C GLY A 11 -6.01 -0.82 -10.73
N ARG A 12 -6.55 0.00 -9.82
CA ARG A 12 -7.34 1.19 -10.15
C ARG A 12 -6.41 2.34 -10.48
N THR A 13 -6.70 3.03 -11.58
CA THR A 13 -5.92 4.19 -12.02
C THR A 13 -6.06 5.33 -11.01
N TYR A 14 -4.94 5.98 -10.67
CA TYR A 14 -5.03 7.22 -9.90
C TYR A 14 -5.72 8.32 -10.70
N ASP A 15 -6.69 8.99 -10.08
CA ASP A 15 -7.39 10.16 -10.65
C ASP A 15 -6.49 11.42 -10.72
N ARG A 16 -5.26 11.33 -10.18
CA ARG A 16 -4.28 12.41 -10.25
C ARG A 16 -3.44 12.29 -11.51
N LEU A 17 -3.64 13.24 -12.41
CA LEU A 17 -2.81 13.46 -13.60
C LEU A 17 -1.58 14.30 -13.25
N SER A 18 -0.39 13.79 -13.55
CA SER A 18 0.89 14.49 -13.40
C SER A 18 1.49 14.95 -14.73
N PRO A 19 2.29 16.04 -14.73
CA PRO A 19 3.17 16.37 -15.84
C PRO A 19 4.21 15.26 -16.12
N SER A 20 4.69 15.17 -17.37
CA SER A 20 5.72 14.21 -17.78
C SER A 20 7.05 14.35 -17.05
N SER A 21 7.36 15.55 -16.54
CA SER A 21 8.55 15.82 -15.73
C SER A 21 8.60 15.03 -14.42
N ASP A 22 7.47 14.48 -13.97
CA ASP A 22 7.36 13.73 -12.71
C ASP A 22 7.76 12.25 -12.86
N GLN A 23 8.03 11.76 -14.08
CA GLN A 23 8.42 10.36 -14.29
C GLN A 23 9.79 10.02 -13.70
N SER A 24 10.76 10.93 -13.84
CA SER A 24 12.14 10.74 -13.36
C SER A 24 12.72 12.06 -12.85
N PRO A 25 12.21 12.59 -11.73
CA PRO A 25 12.70 13.85 -11.20
C PRO A 25 14.17 13.71 -10.76
N LYS A 26 14.92 14.82 -10.82
CA LYS A 26 16.35 14.84 -10.41
C LYS A 26 16.59 14.42 -8.96
N TRP A 27 15.56 14.44 -8.13
CA TRP A 27 15.56 14.00 -6.73
C TRP A 27 15.12 12.54 -6.54
N TYR A 28 15.01 11.76 -7.64
CA TYR A 28 14.67 10.35 -7.57
C TYR A 28 15.65 9.58 -6.69
N CYS A 29 15.10 8.82 -5.75
CA CYS A 29 15.84 7.97 -4.83
C CYS A 29 15.15 6.60 -4.86
N GLU A 30 15.84 5.57 -5.36
CA GLU A 30 15.28 4.22 -5.51
C GLU A 30 14.78 3.65 -4.16
N PRO A 31 15.57 3.67 -3.06
CA PRO A 31 15.07 3.21 -1.76
C PRO A 31 13.88 4.02 -1.23
N CYS A 32 13.86 5.33 -1.49
CA CYS A 32 12.79 6.23 -1.07
C CYS A 32 11.49 5.94 -1.85
N SER A 33 11.62 5.70 -3.15
CA SER A 33 10.53 5.34 -4.06
C SER A 33 9.91 4.00 -3.64
N MET A 34 10.74 2.99 -3.39
CA MET A 34 10.29 1.69 -2.87
C MET A 34 9.51 1.85 -1.56
N MET A 35 10.04 2.62 -0.60
CA MET A 35 9.37 2.85 0.69
C MET A 35 8.03 3.58 0.53
N LYS A 36 7.96 4.56 -0.38
CA LYS A 36 6.72 5.25 -0.72
C LYS A 36 5.69 4.32 -1.37
N ASN A 37 6.13 3.36 -2.17
CA ASN A 37 5.26 2.35 -2.76
C ASN A 37 4.70 1.41 -1.68
N LEU A 38 5.53 0.94 -0.75
CA LEU A 38 5.08 0.11 0.38
C LEU A 38 4.07 0.85 1.28
N GLN A 39 4.33 2.13 1.58
CA GLN A 39 3.41 2.99 2.33
C GLN A 39 2.04 3.13 1.63
N ARG A 40 2.07 3.29 0.31
CA ARG A 40 0.87 3.43 -0.53
C ARG A 40 0.07 2.14 -0.56
N ASP A 41 0.72 1.01 -0.80
CA ASP A 41 0.07 -0.31 -0.77
C ASP A 41 -0.61 -0.56 0.59
N PHE A 42 0.10 -0.27 1.70
CA PHE A 42 -0.47 -0.39 3.04
C PHE A 42 -1.73 0.45 3.21
N ARG A 43 -1.69 1.72 2.81
CA ARG A 43 -2.83 2.64 2.92
C ARG A 43 -4.01 2.16 2.07
N ASP A 44 -3.76 1.70 0.86
CA ASP A 44 -4.81 1.24 -0.05
C ASP A 44 -5.48 -0.03 0.51
N ILE A 45 -4.69 -0.99 1.03
CA ILE A 45 -5.20 -2.19 1.70
C ILE A 45 -6.01 -1.82 2.96
N ARG A 46 -5.50 -0.92 3.80
CA ARG A 46 -6.21 -0.46 5.00
C ARG A 46 -7.55 0.19 4.66
N ALA A 47 -7.59 1.04 3.64
CA ALA A 47 -8.82 1.69 3.20
C ALA A 47 -9.87 0.69 2.72
N GLU A 48 -9.47 -0.34 1.95
CA GLU A 48 -10.40 -1.40 1.55
C GLU A 48 -10.81 -2.29 2.72
N PHE A 49 -9.94 -2.49 3.71
CA PHE A 49 -10.27 -3.25 4.92
C PHE A 49 -11.31 -2.49 5.75
N ASP A 50 -11.15 -1.18 5.90
CA ASP A 50 -12.11 -0.32 6.59
C ASP A 50 -13.48 -0.29 5.89
N LYS A 51 -13.52 -0.39 4.56
CA LYS A 51 -14.78 -0.58 3.84
C LYS A 51 -15.42 -1.93 4.17
N LEU A 52 -14.61 -3.00 4.16
CA LEU A 52 -15.07 -4.35 4.47
C LEU A 52 -15.56 -4.50 5.92
N THR A 53 -14.96 -3.79 6.89
CA THR A 53 -15.43 -3.78 8.30
C THR A 53 -16.75 -3.04 8.44
N LYS A 54 -16.99 -2.01 7.62
CA LYS A 54 -18.24 -1.24 7.59
C LYS A 54 -19.33 -1.87 6.72
N GLY A 55 -19.10 -3.05 6.14
CA GLY A 55 -20.05 -3.71 5.22
C GLY A 55 -20.23 -3.00 3.87
N GLN A 56 -19.29 -2.14 3.49
CA GLN A 56 -19.29 -1.45 2.21
C GLN A 56 -18.65 -2.32 1.12
N ALA A 57 -18.92 -1.98 -0.15
CA ALA A 57 -18.25 -2.61 -1.27
C ALA A 57 -16.73 -2.40 -1.17
N SER A 58 -16.00 -3.52 -1.16
CA SER A 58 -14.55 -3.56 -0.97
C SER A 58 -13.92 -4.48 -1.98
N ALA A 59 -12.76 -4.10 -2.51
CA ALA A 59 -11.96 -4.97 -3.36
C ALA A 59 -11.46 -6.22 -2.59
N LEU A 60 -11.41 -6.16 -1.26
CA LEU A 60 -11.02 -7.29 -0.41
C LEU A 60 -12.14 -8.34 -0.21
N SER A 61 -13.34 -8.08 -0.72
CA SER A 61 -14.38 -9.10 -0.80
C SER A 61 -14.00 -10.22 -1.80
N GLU A 62 -13.12 -9.92 -2.75
CA GLU A 62 -12.60 -10.89 -3.71
C GLU A 62 -11.48 -11.74 -3.08
N PRO A 63 -11.58 -13.09 -3.12
CA PRO A 63 -10.61 -13.98 -2.47
C PRO A 63 -9.16 -13.77 -2.94
N GLU A 64 -8.94 -13.59 -4.24
CA GLU A 64 -7.60 -13.37 -4.79
C GLU A 64 -7.00 -12.05 -4.32
N ALA A 65 -7.80 -10.98 -4.28
CA ALA A 65 -7.36 -9.67 -3.81
C ALA A 65 -7.03 -9.72 -2.31
N LYS A 66 -7.83 -10.44 -1.52
CA LYS A 66 -7.57 -10.69 -0.09
C LYS A 66 -6.26 -11.44 0.12
N GLN A 67 -6.01 -12.52 -0.63
CA GLN A 67 -4.77 -13.29 -0.54
C GLN A 67 -3.55 -12.45 -0.91
N ARG A 68 -3.61 -11.68 -2.01
CA ARG A 68 -2.53 -10.77 -2.39
C ARG A 68 -2.27 -9.72 -1.32
N ALA A 69 -3.32 -9.14 -0.74
CA ALA A 69 -3.18 -8.17 0.34
C ALA A 69 -2.50 -8.76 1.58
N GLN A 70 -2.86 -9.98 1.98
CA GLN A 70 -2.21 -10.68 3.10
C GLN A 70 -0.72 -10.91 2.85
N LEU A 71 -0.35 -11.39 1.65
CA LEU A 71 1.06 -11.57 1.28
C LEU A 71 1.80 -10.23 1.34
N ARG A 72 1.21 -9.18 0.76
CA ARG A 72 1.82 -7.86 0.72
C ARG A 72 2.04 -7.25 2.10
N LEU A 73 1.09 -7.43 3.03
CA LEU A 73 1.25 -6.96 4.42
C LEU A 73 2.43 -7.66 5.12
N ARG A 74 2.65 -8.95 4.88
CA ARG A 74 3.81 -9.68 5.42
C ARG A 74 5.13 -9.17 4.85
N GLU A 75 5.19 -8.89 3.55
CA GLU A 75 6.36 -8.28 2.91
C GLU A 75 6.66 -6.90 3.51
N ILE A 76 5.63 -6.06 3.68
CA ILE A 76 5.75 -4.73 4.28
C ILE A 76 6.29 -4.84 5.72
N ALA A 77 5.79 -5.78 6.52
CA ALA A 77 6.27 -6.00 7.88
C ALA A 77 7.75 -6.44 7.91
N ALA A 78 8.15 -7.35 7.02
CA ALA A 78 9.54 -7.81 6.92
C ALA A 78 10.50 -6.67 6.53
N ILE A 79 10.12 -5.82 5.58
CA ILE A 79 10.94 -4.69 5.13
C ILE A 79 10.96 -3.55 6.17
N ALA A 80 9.83 -3.30 6.85
CA ALA A 80 9.78 -2.29 7.91
C ALA A 80 10.67 -2.66 9.11
N GLY A 81 10.77 -3.95 9.44
CA GLY A 81 11.59 -4.44 10.55
C GLY A 81 13.11 -4.38 10.33
N THR A 82 13.57 -4.33 9.07
CA THR A 82 15.02 -4.34 8.75
C THR A 82 15.64 -2.94 8.67
N GLN A 83 14.84 -1.88 8.66
CA GLN A 83 15.38 -0.52 8.57
C GLN A 83 15.75 0.02 9.95
N ALA A 84 17.07 0.06 10.21
CA ALA A 84 17.70 0.49 11.46
C ALA A 84 17.47 1.97 11.84
N ALA A 85 16.86 2.76 10.96
CA ALA A 85 16.36 4.09 11.27
C ALA A 85 14.86 4.10 10.92
N GLY A 86 14.01 4.18 11.93
CA GLY A 86 12.55 4.12 11.78
C GLY A 86 12.08 4.94 10.58
N SER A 87 11.63 4.25 9.53
CA SER A 87 11.01 4.91 8.40
C SER A 87 9.76 5.64 8.93
N LEU A 88 9.79 6.98 8.96
CA LEU A 88 8.64 7.83 9.33
C LEU A 88 7.40 7.57 8.47
N LEU A 89 7.53 6.80 7.39
CA LEU A 89 6.47 6.54 6.43
C LEU A 89 5.60 5.34 6.79
N LEU A 90 6.12 4.38 7.58
CA LEU A 90 5.42 3.15 7.95
C LEU A 90 5.61 2.86 9.44
N ASN A 91 4.51 2.86 10.20
CA ASN A 91 4.53 2.43 11.60
C ASN A 91 4.41 0.89 11.64
N ALA A 92 5.46 0.23 12.14
CA ALA A 92 5.47 -1.23 12.27
C ALA A 92 4.29 -1.75 13.12
N SER A 93 3.87 -0.99 14.14
CA SER A 93 2.73 -1.35 15.00
C SER A 93 1.42 -1.40 14.22
N ASP A 94 1.17 -0.39 13.38
CA ASP A 94 -0.03 -0.32 12.53
C ASP A 94 -0.06 -1.47 11.51
N VAL A 95 1.10 -1.86 10.96
CA VAL A 95 1.21 -2.97 10.02
C VAL A 95 0.88 -4.29 10.71
N THR A 96 1.48 -4.55 11.88
CA THR A 96 1.21 -5.74 12.68
C THR A 96 -0.26 -5.83 13.08
N GLN A 97 -0.84 -4.73 13.56
CA GLN A 97 -2.26 -4.68 13.94
C GLN A 97 -3.18 -5.03 12.76
N LEU A 98 -2.89 -4.51 11.56
CA LEU A 98 -3.70 -4.82 10.38
C LEU A 98 -3.57 -6.29 9.97
N ILE A 99 -2.39 -6.90 10.09
CA ILE A 99 -2.17 -8.33 9.82
C ILE A 99 -3.02 -9.19 10.77
N GLU A 100 -3.01 -8.89 12.06
CA GLU A 100 -3.79 -9.62 13.07
C GLU A 100 -5.30 -9.52 12.78
N GLN A 101 -5.79 -8.33 12.45
CA GLN A 101 -7.18 -8.11 12.07
C GLN A 101 -7.59 -8.86 10.79
N PHE A 102 -6.67 -8.97 9.83
CA PHE A 102 -6.87 -9.77 8.62
C PHE A 102 -6.98 -11.26 8.92
N HIS A 103 -6.17 -11.79 9.85
CA HIS A 103 -6.23 -13.19 10.27
C HIS A 103 -7.50 -13.50 11.08
N ALA A 104 -7.94 -12.58 11.95
CA ALA A 104 -9.16 -12.75 12.75
C ALA A 104 -10.46 -12.78 11.90
N ARG A 105 -10.41 -12.31 10.64
CA ARG A 105 -11.53 -12.32 9.68
C ARG A 105 -11.30 -13.26 8.48
N ALA A 106 -10.32 -14.16 8.57
CA ALA A 106 -10.15 -15.25 7.60
C ALA A 106 -11.17 -16.35 7.90
#